data_AF-A0A0F9H9L2-F1
#
_entry.id   AF-A0A0F9H9L2-F1
#
_cell.length_a   1.000
_cell.length_b   1.000
_cell.length_c   1.000
_cell.angle_alpha   90.00
_cell.angle_beta   90.00
_cell.angle_gamma   90.00
#
_symmetry.space_group_name_H-M   'P 1'
#
loop_
_entity.id
_entity.type
_entity.pdbx_description
1 polymer ?
#
loop_
_entity_poly.entity_id
_entity_poly.type
_entity_poly.pdbx_seq_one_letter_code
_entity_poly.pdbx_strand_id
1 'polypeptide(L)'
;VYQQRDNNGQPGAMSVMGARTHPEWALYSNQRGFGRLGLDYWPKLVPKRRRGGYTLFNSWLRSRAHPGAVNPPWLAYPGPDGPDTSVILENMREGMQEAEAVIGISEALEKHEAKLGPELAGRCRTLLADRYEYVVRYPRWSWQRVYYAVNHYRWRQLSRRTYALAGQVARKTK
;
A
#
# COMPACT_ATOMS: atom_id res chain seq x y z
N VAL A 1 3.25 -21.51 6.79
CA VAL A 1 2.73 -20.15 6.48
C VAL A 1 1.34 -20.29 5.87
N TYR A 2 0.29 -20.22 6.69
CA TYR A 2 -1.10 -20.41 6.24
C TYR A 2 -1.57 -19.18 5.47
N GLN A 3 -1.79 -19.30 4.15
CA GLN A 3 -2.55 -18.30 3.40
C GLN A 3 -4.04 -18.54 3.68
N GLN A 4 -4.64 -17.76 4.59
CA GLN A 4 -6.08 -17.79 4.81
C GLN A 4 -6.80 -17.25 3.57
N ARG A 5 -7.57 -18.13 2.93
CA ARG A 5 -8.44 -17.81 1.80
C ARG A 5 -9.83 -17.44 2.32
N ASP A 6 -10.45 -16.47 1.68
CA ASP A 6 -11.85 -16.13 1.84
C ASP A 6 -12.75 -17.22 1.26
N ASN A 7 -14.04 -16.90 1.25
CA ASN A 7 -15.12 -17.79 0.95
C ASN A 7 -15.19 -18.32 -0.50
N ASN A 8 -14.44 -17.70 -1.41
CA ASN A 8 -14.31 -18.08 -2.80
C ASN A 8 -12.96 -18.78 -3.08
N GLY A 9 -12.19 -19.11 -2.04
CA GLY A 9 -10.81 -19.56 -2.20
C GLY A 9 -9.85 -18.43 -2.62
N GLN A 10 -10.30 -17.18 -2.59
CA GLN A 10 -9.48 -16.01 -2.93
C GLN A 10 -8.75 -15.55 -1.67
N PRO A 11 -7.50 -15.06 -1.72
CA PRO A 11 -6.91 -14.43 -0.54
C PRO A 11 -7.74 -13.19 -0.18
N GLY A 12 -8.49 -13.22 0.93
CA GLY A 12 -9.25 -12.07 1.45
C GLY A 12 -8.36 -10.94 1.98
N ALA A 13 -7.06 -11.03 1.71
CA ALA A 13 -6.04 -10.11 2.10
C ALA A 13 -5.46 -9.46 0.85
N MET A 14 -5.30 -8.14 0.91
CA MET A 14 -4.50 -7.38 -0.05
C MET A 14 -3.16 -8.09 -0.25
N SER A 15 -2.69 -8.21 -1.49
CA SER A 15 -1.37 -8.77 -1.75
C SER A 15 -0.30 -7.91 -1.05
N VAL A 16 0.84 -8.52 -0.67
CA VAL A 16 1.96 -7.79 -0.04
C VAL A 16 2.39 -6.59 -0.90
N MET A 17 2.48 -6.79 -2.21
CA MET A 17 2.80 -5.70 -3.14
C MET A 17 1.66 -4.68 -3.27
N GLY A 18 0.41 -5.12 -3.24
CA GLY A 18 -0.75 -4.24 -3.26
C GLY A 18 -0.83 -3.35 -2.02
N ALA A 19 -0.40 -3.84 -0.86
CA ALA A 19 -0.27 -3.08 0.37
C ALA A 19 0.85 -2.04 0.24
N ARG A 20 2.00 -2.45 -0.27
CA ARG A 20 3.13 -1.54 -0.49
C ARG A 20 2.82 -0.40 -1.47
N THR A 21 2.12 -0.68 -2.57
CA THR A 21 1.80 0.34 -3.58
C THR A 21 0.53 1.14 -3.26
N HIS A 22 -0.23 0.76 -2.23
CA HIS A 22 -1.49 1.44 -1.92
C HIS A 22 -1.34 2.93 -1.63
N PRO A 23 -0.36 3.36 -0.81
CA PRO A 23 -0.22 4.77 -0.44
C PRO A 23 0.10 5.64 -1.66
N GLU A 24 1.03 5.22 -2.51
CA GLU A 24 1.34 5.97 -3.73
C GLU A 24 0.24 5.94 -4.78
N TRP A 25 -0.55 4.87 -4.84
CA TRP A 25 -1.73 4.88 -5.70
C TRP A 25 -2.74 5.95 -5.27
N ALA A 26 -2.95 6.11 -3.95
CA ALA A 26 -3.78 7.18 -3.44
C ALA A 26 -3.22 8.56 -3.84
N LEU A 27 -1.89 8.75 -3.70
CA LEU A 27 -1.20 9.97 -4.14
C LEU A 27 -1.43 10.26 -5.63
N TYR A 28 -1.17 9.31 -6.52
CA TYR A 28 -1.33 9.50 -7.97
C TYR A 28 -2.80 9.60 -8.42
N SER A 29 -3.74 9.12 -7.60
CA SER A 29 -5.17 9.28 -7.83
C SER A 29 -5.72 10.58 -7.25
N ASN A 30 -4.84 11.53 -6.86
CA ASN A 30 -5.19 12.80 -6.24
C ASN A 30 -6.06 12.64 -4.96
N GLN A 31 -5.80 11.57 -4.21
CA GLN A 31 -6.40 11.35 -2.90
C GLN A 31 -5.45 11.85 -1.81
N ARG A 32 -6.02 12.38 -0.71
CA ARG A 32 -5.23 12.82 0.46
C ARG A 32 -4.74 11.67 1.33
N GLY A 33 -5.04 10.43 0.95
CA GLY A 33 -4.74 9.22 1.71
C GLY A 33 -5.61 8.06 1.24
N PHE A 34 -5.46 6.93 1.91
CA PHE A 34 -6.24 5.73 1.67
C PHE A 34 -7.04 5.38 2.93
N GLY A 35 -8.14 4.64 2.76
CA GLY A 35 -9.05 4.31 3.85
C GLY A 35 -9.91 3.11 3.53
N ARG A 36 -10.90 2.85 4.40
CA ARG A 36 -11.73 1.63 4.36
C ARG A 36 -10.91 0.35 4.50
N LEU A 37 -9.85 0.42 5.31
CA LEU A 37 -9.04 -0.72 5.71
C LEU A 37 -9.36 -1.08 7.16
N GLY A 38 -9.36 -2.37 7.47
CA GLY A 38 -9.51 -2.87 8.81
C GLY A 38 -8.16 -3.34 9.33
N LEU A 39 -7.87 -3.04 10.59
CA LEU A 39 -6.63 -3.50 11.22
C LEU A 39 -6.80 -4.94 11.74
N ASP A 40 -7.91 -5.23 12.39
CA ASP A 40 -8.10 -6.37 13.28
C ASP A 40 -9.50 -7.00 13.20
N TYR A 41 -10.25 -6.80 12.09
CA TYR A 41 -11.52 -7.52 11.90
C TYR A 41 -11.30 -8.96 11.46
N TRP A 42 -10.64 -9.75 12.32
CA TRP A 42 -10.26 -11.13 12.04
C TRP A 42 -11.46 -12.02 11.70
N PRO A 43 -11.21 -13.17 11.05
CA PRO A 43 -12.22 -14.17 10.84
C PRO A 43 -12.84 -14.63 12.16
N LYS A 44 -14.16 -14.86 12.16
CA LYS A 44 -14.83 -15.43 13.34
C LYS A 44 -14.44 -16.90 13.52
N LEU A 45 -14.30 -17.33 14.77
CA LEU A 45 -14.12 -18.74 15.12
C LEU A 45 -15.44 -19.53 15.14
N VAL A 46 -16.59 -18.89 14.88
CA VAL A 46 -17.89 -19.58 14.92
C VAL A 46 -18.17 -20.41 13.66
N PRO A 47 -18.73 -21.62 13.80
CA PRO A 47 -19.09 -22.47 12.68
C PRO A 47 -20.11 -21.80 11.74
N LYS A 48 -20.07 -22.23 10.49
CA LYS A 48 -20.71 -21.68 9.27
C LYS A 48 -22.26 -21.63 9.26
N ARG A 49 -22.94 -21.38 10.39
CA ARG A 49 -24.41 -21.34 10.44
C ARG A 49 -24.96 -19.91 10.56
N ARG A 50 -25.84 -19.62 9.59
CA ARG A 50 -26.75 -18.47 9.42
C ARG A 50 -26.11 -17.09 9.16
N ARG A 51 -26.14 -16.69 7.88
CA ARG A 51 -26.22 -15.29 7.33
C ARG A 51 -25.22 -14.23 7.86
N GLY A 52 -24.28 -14.58 8.73
CA GLY A 52 -23.17 -13.78 9.25
C GLY A 52 -21.93 -13.88 8.36
N GLY A 53 -21.32 -12.77 7.94
CA GLY A 53 -20.11 -12.77 7.12
C GLY A 53 -18.89 -13.24 7.92
N TYR A 54 -17.77 -13.44 7.23
CA TYR A 54 -16.61 -14.18 7.73
C TYR A 54 -15.82 -13.48 8.83
N THR A 55 -15.99 -12.17 8.98
CA THR A 55 -15.15 -11.33 9.84
C THR A 55 -15.93 -10.76 11.02
N LEU A 56 -15.22 -10.35 12.08
CA LEU A 56 -15.80 -9.61 13.20
C LEU A 56 -16.60 -8.39 12.74
N PHE A 57 -16.11 -7.68 11.72
CA PHE A 57 -16.81 -6.56 11.09
C PHE A 57 -18.23 -6.93 10.64
N ASN A 58 -18.38 -8.12 10.05
CA ASN A 58 -19.64 -8.62 9.50
C ASN A 58 -20.60 -9.20 10.56
N SER A 59 -20.24 -9.16 11.86
CA SER A 59 -21.14 -9.46 12.98
C SER A 59 -22.21 -8.40 13.19
N TRP A 60 -21.92 -7.16 12.80
CA TRP A 60 -22.80 -6.03 13.07
C TRP A 60 -23.79 -5.84 11.92
N LEU A 61 -25.08 -5.69 12.27
CA LEU A 61 -26.21 -5.76 11.33
C LEU A 61 -26.10 -4.76 10.15
N ARG A 62 -25.50 -3.59 10.39
CA ARG A 62 -25.35 -2.52 9.38
C ARG A 62 -23.98 -2.47 8.70
N SER A 63 -23.03 -3.31 9.12
CA SER A 63 -21.65 -3.25 8.60
C SER A 63 -21.50 -3.73 7.15
N ARG A 64 -22.51 -4.37 6.57
CA ARG A 64 -22.48 -4.81 5.15
C ARG A 64 -22.98 -3.78 4.15
N ALA A 65 -23.53 -2.66 4.60
CA ALA A 65 -24.05 -1.65 3.71
C ALA A 65 -22.89 -0.84 3.09
N HIS A 66 -22.79 -0.84 1.76
CA HIS A 66 -22.00 0.16 1.04
C HIS A 66 -22.60 1.54 1.39
N PRO A 67 -21.84 2.55 1.86
CA PRO A 67 -20.39 2.79 1.73
C PRO A 67 -19.48 2.40 2.91
N GLY A 68 -20.00 1.73 3.94
CA GLY A 68 -19.24 1.39 5.15
C GLY A 68 -18.34 0.15 5.05
N ALA A 69 -18.38 -0.59 3.93
CA ALA A 69 -17.62 -1.83 3.78
C ALA A 69 -16.09 -1.60 3.86
N VAL A 70 -15.43 -2.47 4.61
CA VAL A 70 -13.98 -2.45 4.86
C VAL A 70 -13.30 -3.54 4.04
N ASN A 71 -12.24 -3.21 3.29
CA ASN A 71 -11.49 -4.14 2.46
C ASN A 71 -10.01 -3.71 2.25
N PRO A 72 -9.01 -4.50 2.68
CA PRO A 72 -9.13 -5.72 3.47
C PRO A 72 -9.67 -5.47 4.90
N PRO A 73 -10.34 -6.46 5.49
CA PRO A 73 -10.86 -6.40 6.86
C PRO A 73 -9.80 -6.50 7.97
N TRP A 74 -8.62 -7.05 7.71
CA TRP A 74 -7.52 -7.07 8.69
C TRP A 74 -6.18 -6.88 7.99
N LEU A 75 -5.25 -6.23 8.70
CA LEU A 75 -3.85 -6.06 8.32
C LEU A 75 -2.92 -6.66 9.38
N ALA A 76 -3.35 -6.75 10.63
CA ALA A 76 -2.60 -7.32 11.74
C ALA A 76 -3.00 -8.79 12.00
N TYR A 77 -2.11 -9.56 12.62
CA TYR A 77 -2.41 -10.90 13.13
C TYR A 77 -2.97 -10.83 14.56
N PRO A 78 -3.80 -11.79 15.00
CA PRO A 78 -4.17 -11.91 16.40
C PRO A 78 -2.97 -12.45 17.20
N GLY A 79 -2.42 -11.61 18.08
CA GLY A 79 -1.45 -11.99 19.11
C GLY A 79 -2.11 -12.25 20.46
N PRO A 80 -1.34 -12.74 21.46
CA PRO A 80 -1.86 -13.07 22.79
C PRO A 80 -2.47 -11.85 23.52
N ASP A 81 -1.88 -10.67 23.33
CA ASP A 81 -2.28 -9.42 24.01
C ASP A 81 -3.04 -8.44 23.08
N GLY A 82 -3.43 -8.88 21.88
CA GLY A 82 -4.09 -8.05 20.87
C GLY A 82 -3.43 -8.11 19.50
N PRO A 83 -3.64 -7.10 18.63
CA PRO A 83 -3.10 -7.10 17.28
C PRO A 83 -1.57 -7.08 17.27
N ASP A 84 -0.97 -8.06 16.60
CA ASP A 84 0.47 -8.17 16.34
C ASP A 84 0.77 -7.85 14.87
N THR A 85 2.02 -7.48 14.58
CA THR A 85 2.43 -7.07 13.25
C THR A 85 2.28 -8.20 12.22
N SER A 86 2.13 -7.83 10.97
CA SER A 86 2.12 -8.75 9.84
C SER A 86 3.00 -8.24 8.72
N VAL A 87 3.39 -9.14 7.82
CA VAL A 87 4.13 -8.77 6.60
C VAL A 87 3.36 -7.76 5.76
N ILE A 88 2.03 -7.86 5.69
CA ILE A 88 1.19 -6.92 4.91
C ILE A 88 1.19 -5.54 5.58
N LEU A 89 1.08 -5.49 6.91
CA LEU A 89 1.11 -4.25 7.67
C LEU A 89 2.45 -3.53 7.53
N GLU A 90 3.58 -4.24 7.68
CA GLU A 90 4.91 -3.62 7.50
C GLU A 90 5.14 -3.18 6.05
N ASN A 91 4.64 -3.92 5.06
CA ASN A 91 4.74 -3.48 3.66
C ASN A 91 3.89 -2.23 3.39
N MET A 92 2.69 -2.13 3.98
CA MET A 92 1.88 -0.91 3.93
C MET A 92 2.64 0.26 4.53
N ARG A 93 3.25 0.05 5.71
CA ARG A 93 4.06 1.07 6.39
C ARG A 93 5.26 1.53 5.56
N GLU A 94 6.00 0.60 4.98
CA GLU A 94 7.12 0.93 4.11
C GLU A 94 6.66 1.67 2.85
N GLY A 95 5.51 1.28 2.28
CA GLY A 95 4.86 1.99 1.18
C GLY A 95 4.49 3.44 1.52
N MET A 96 4.03 3.69 2.75
CA MET A 96 3.74 5.06 3.22
C MET A 96 5.02 5.91 3.28
N GLN A 97 6.11 5.34 3.79
CA GLN A 97 7.39 6.03 3.85
C GLN A 97 7.95 6.35 2.45
N GLU A 98 7.77 5.46 1.49
CA GLU A 98 8.12 5.72 0.09
C GLU A 98 7.29 6.86 -0.51
N ALA A 99 5.98 6.88 -0.25
CA ALA A 99 5.09 7.94 -0.73
C ALA A 99 5.48 9.31 -0.17
N GLU A 100 5.80 9.40 1.13
CA GLU A 100 6.28 10.63 1.75
C GLU A 100 7.61 11.10 1.15
N ALA A 101 8.54 10.18 0.87
CA ALA A 101 9.78 10.51 0.19
C ALA A 101 9.54 11.04 -1.25
N VAL A 102 8.58 10.46 -1.97
CA VAL A 102 8.14 10.93 -3.28
C VAL A 102 7.55 12.33 -3.22
N ILE A 103 6.67 12.60 -2.24
CA ILE A 103 6.11 13.94 -1.99
C ILE A 103 7.24 14.94 -1.75
N GLY A 104 8.15 14.64 -0.81
CA GLY A 104 9.26 15.54 -0.49
C GLY A 104 10.19 15.84 -1.68
N ILE A 105 10.44 14.86 -2.55
CA ILE A 105 11.19 15.07 -3.79
C ILE A 105 10.41 15.96 -4.76
N SER A 106 9.11 15.73 -4.93
CA SER A 106 8.25 16.51 -5.82
C SER A 106 8.14 17.97 -5.37
N GLU A 107 7.92 18.21 -4.07
CA GLU A 107 7.86 19.56 -3.51
C GLU A 107 9.20 20.30 -3.64
N ALA A 108 10.32 19.60 -3.48
CA ALA A 108 11.63 20.19 -3.67
C ALA A 108 11.91 20.57 -5.14
N LEU A 109 11.44 19.77 -6.10
CA LEU A 109 11.49 20.14 -7.51
C LEU A 109 10.64 21.39 -7.78
N GLU A 110 9.45 21.50 -7.18
CA GLU A 110 8.58 22.66 -7.35
C GLU A 110 9.18 23.93 -6.72
N LYS A 111 9.65 23.85 -5.48
CA LYS A 111 10.02 25.02 -4.66
C LYS A 111 11.50 25.38 -4.72
N HIS A 112 12.37 24.43 -5.07
CA HIS A 112 13.82 24.55 -4.89
C HIS A 112 14.65 24.05 -6.09
N GLU A 113 14.09 23.98 -7.30
CA GLU A 113 14.79 23.42 -8.46
C GLU A 113 16.18 24.04 -8.69
N ALA A 114 16.28 25.37 -8.61
CA ALA A 114 17.53 26.09 -8.79
C ALA A 114 18.61 25.65 -7.78
N LYS A 115 18.23 25.31 -6.54
CA LYS A 115 19.17 24.80 -5.52
C LYS A 115 19.60 23.36 -5.77
N LEU A 116 18.74 22.55 -6.38
CA LEU A 116 19.05 21.16 -6.71
C LEU A 116 20.08 21.07 -7.84
N GLY A 117 20.00 21.99 -8.80
CA GLY A 117 20.80 21.98 -10.02
C GLY A 117 20.25 20.99 -11.06
N PRO A 118 20.62 21.17 -12.34
CA PRO A 118 19.98 20.48 -13.46
C PRO A 118 20.15 18.95 -13.42
N GLU A 119 21.31 18.47 -12.97
CA GLU A 119 21.58 17.03 -12.89
C GLU A 119 20.70 16.31 -11.85
N LEU A 120 20.66 16.82 -10.62
CA LEU A 120 19.86 16.23 -9.55
C LEU A 120 18.36 16.36 -9.85
N ALA A 121 17.94 17.51 -10.38
CA ALA A 121 16.56 17.73 -10.80
C ALA A 121 16.14 16.73 -11.90
N GLY A 122 16.98 16.51 -12.91
CA GLY A 122 16.75 15.51 -13.95
C GLY A 122 16.58 14.11 -13.39
N ARG A 123 17.47 13.67 -12.48
CA ARG A 123 17.37 12.36 -11.81
C ARG A 123 16.10 12.21 -10.98
N CYS A 124 15.66 13.27 -10.31
CA CYS A 124 14.41 13.28 -9.55
C CYS A 124 13.19 13.13 -10.47
N ARG A 125 13.13 13.85 -11.60
CA ARG A 125 12.05 13.71 -12.60
C ARG A 125 11.98 12.29 -13.15
N THR A 126 13.12 11.70 -13.52
CA THR A 126 13.17 10.31 -13.99
C THR A 126 12.66 9.35 -12.91
N LEU A 127 13.05 9.55 -11.64
CA LEU A 127 12.55 8.73 -10.54
C LEU A 127 11.02 8.84 -10.39
N LEU A 128 10.44 10.04 -10.44
CA LEU A 128 9.00 10.24 -10.30
C LEU A 128 8.22 9.55 -11.43
N ALA A 129 8.73 9.63 -12.66
CA ALA A 129 8.16 8.89 -13.79
C ALA A 129 8.24 7.36 -13.57
N ASP A 130 9.40 6.86 -13.13
CA ASP A 130 9.58 5.43 -12.84
C ASP A 130 8.63 4.93 -11.72
N ARG A 131 8.40 5.74 -10.68
CA ARG A 131 7.44 5.42 -9.59
C ARG A 131 6.01 5.38 -10.11
N TYR A 132 5.61 6.37 -10.91
CA TYR A 132 4.29 6.40 -11.52
C TYR A 132 4.04 5.17 -12.40
N GLU A 133 4.98 4.87 -13.30
CA GLU A 133 4.91 3.67 -14.16
C GLU A 133 4.85 2.38 -13.33
N TYR A 134 5.63 2.29 -12.25
CA TYR A 134 5.60 1.14 -11.36
C TYR A 134 4.22 0.92 -10.71
N VAL A 135 3.57 1.98 -10.23
CA VAL A 135 2.25 1.90 -9.60
C VAL A 135 1.14 1.64 -10.61
N VAL A 136 1.16 2.31 -11.76
CA VAL A 136 0.13 2.16 -12.80
C VAL A 136 0.20 0.80 -13.49
N ARG A 137 1.41 0.27 -13.73
CA ARG A 137 1.60 -1.06 -14.32
C ARG A 137 1.34 -2.21 -13.35
N TYR A 138 1.06 -1.93 -12.08
CA TYR A 138 0.59 -2.93 -11.14
C TYR A 138 -0.95 -3.02 -11.21
N PRO A 139 -1.54 -3.97 -11.97
CA PRO A 139 -2.99 -4.02 -12.11
C PRO A 139 -3.63 -4.39 -10.76
N ARG A 140 -4.38 -3.43 -10.21
CA ARG A 140 -5.19 -3.60 -8.99
C ARG A 140 -6.58 -4.17 -9.23
N TRP A 141 -7.03 -4.19 -10.49
CA TRP A 141 -8.45 -4.34 -10.85
C TRP A 141 -8.88 -5.71 -11.38
N SER A 142 -8.05 -6.76 -11.26
CA SER A 142 -8.54 -8.09 -11.63
C SER A 142 -8.07 -9.16 -10.65
N TRP A 143 -9.07 -9.76 -10.03
CA TRP A 143 -9.08 -11.03 -9.30
C TRP A 143 -8.55 -12.24 -10.10
N GLN A 144 -7.73 -12.05 -11.15
CA GLN A 144 -7.36 -13.15 -12.04
C GLN A 144 -5.96 -13.17 -12.65
N ARG A 145 -5.11 -12.11 -12.59
CA ARG A 145 -3.73 -12.26 -13.11
C ARG A 145 -2.72 -11.48 -12.28
N VAL A 146 -2.03 -12.19 -11.39
CA VAL A 146 -0.67 -11.80 -10.99
C VAL A 146 0.15 -11.77 -12.27
N TYR A 147 0.42 -10.58 -12.81
CA TYR A 147 1.46 -10.47 -13.82
C TYR A 147 2.76 -10.77 -13.09
N TYR A 148 3.28 -11.99 -13.24
CA TYR A 148 4.57 -12.41 -12.67
C TYR A 148 5.70 -11.41 -12.98
N ALA A 149 5.55 -10.60 -14.03
CA ALA A 149 6.47 -9.53 -14.40
C ALA A 149 6.58 -8.39 -13.35
N VAL A 150 5.52 -8.05 -12.59
CA VAL A 150 5.57 -6.87 -11.68
C VAL A 150 6.20 -7.18 -10.32
N ASN A 151 6.12 -8.44 -9.85
CA ASN A 151 6.72 -8.84 -8.58
C ASN A 151 8.27 -8.80 -8.60
N HIS A 152 8.87 -8.81 -9.79
CA HIS A 152 10.32 -8.72 -10.01
C HIS A 152 10.75 -7.39 -10.65
N TYR A 153 9.87 -6.37 -10.72
CA TYR A 153 10.10 -5.10 -11.41
C TYR A 153 11.06 -4.15 -10.69
N ARG A 154 12.20 -4.69 -10.23
CA ARG A 154 13.28 -3.95 -9.56
C ARG A 154 12.79 -3.06 -8.42
N TRP A 155 11.70 -3.43 -7.75
CA TRP A 155 11.04 -2.59 -6.76
C TRP A 155 12.02 -2.20 -5.64
N ARG A 156 12.89 -3.14 -5.22
CA ARG A 156 13.94 -2.88 -4.23
C ARG A 156 14.93 -1.82 -4.72
N GLN A 157 15.34 -1.87 -5.98
CA GLN A 157 16.22 -0.87 -6.57
C GLN A 157 15.50 0.48 -6.66
N LEU A 158 14.21 0.49 -6.99
CA LEU A 158 13.40 1.69 -7.04
C LEU A 158 13.28 2.34 -5.65
N SER A 159 12.96 1.57 -4.61
CA SER A 159 12.96 2.03 -3.21
C SER A 159 14.30 2.61 -2.79
N ARG A 160 15.41 1.91 -3.09
CA ARG A 160 16.77 2.42 -2.80
C ARG A 160 17.04 3.76 -3.50
N ARG A 161 16.66 3.89 -4.78
CA ARG A 161 16.79 5.15 -5.53
C ARG A 161 15.94 6.26 -4.91
N THR A 162 14.71 5.96 -4.49
CA THR A 162 13.83 6.91 -3.81
C THR A 162 14.48 7.47 -2.56
N TYR A 163 14.90 6.62 -1.63
CA TYR A 163 15.52 7.08 -0.38
C TYR A 163 16.88 7.77 -0.61
N ALA A 164 17.70 7.27 -1.54
CA ALA A 164 18.98 7.89 -1.86
C ALA A 164 18.81 9.31 -2.44
N LEU A 165 17.84 9.50 -3.35
CA LEU A 165 17.52 10.81 -3.92
C LEU A 165 16.87 11.73 -2.89
N ALA A 166 15.94 11.23 -2.08
CA ALA A 166 15.34 12.00 -0.98
C ALA A 166 16.41 12.53 -0.03
N GLY A 167 17.40 11.70 0.32
CA GLY A 167 18.54 12.14 1.13
C GLY A 167 19.44 13.18 0.45
N GLN A 168 19.65 13.10 -0.87
CA GLN A 168 20.39 14.11 -1.63
C GLN A 168 19.64 15.44 -1.69
N VAL A 169 18.34 15.38 -1.99
CA VAL A 169 17.44 16.53 -2.03
C VAL A 169 17.40 17.23 -0.67
N ALA A 170 17.16 16.48 0.42
CA ALA A 170 17.10 17.03 1.77
C ALA A 170 18.40 17.75 2.20
N ARG A 171 19.57 17.34 1.69
CA ARG A 171 20.84 18.05 1.96
C ARG A 171 20.98 19.37 1.21
N LYS A 172 20.25 19.57 0.11
CA LYS A 172 20.30 20.76 -0.73
C LYS A 172 19.18 21.76 -0.42
N THR A 173 18.08 21.28 0.18
CA THR A 173 16.89 22.10 0.46
C THR A 173 16.75 22.51 1.92
N LYS A 174 17.41 21.82 2.85
CA LYS A 174 17.67 22.34 4.21
C LYS A 174 18.60 23.55 4.13
#